data_AF-A0A949CGQ4-F1
#
_entry.id   AF-A0A949CGQ4-F1
#
_cell.length_a   1.000
_cell.length_b   1.000
_cell.length_c   1.000
_cell.angle_alpha   90.00
_cell.angle_beta   90.00
_cell.angle_gamma   90.00
#
_symmetry.space_group_name_H-M   'P 1'
#
loop_
_entity.id
_entity.type
_entity.pdbx_description
1 polymer ?
#
loop_
_entity_poly.entity_id
_entity_poly.type
_entity_poly.pdbx_seq_one_letter_code
_entity_poly.pdbx_strand_id
1 'polypeptide(L)'
;MKSRRPKTRTLADFIQRGASADILSGVHDDPDAIESIDLEGSITSEAPPPNSTTKTRSKRKSKSNPAKPEESFFSAEQKLADRAAQIAHSKQLDNESQAIRLQAQAAELLDGILNLDEFEQAVCQWTARKPFCWEGAWLGALAPLSAATWRKTQRPILIVLSQHQDVETVARDLDFFLEHNCEVFPPVADEIAEDALQQMETIQRLQVLSRLQRYRESRHRELPPVVVTTIQAIMHHVPSPEQLDHDRRNVSVGQRVDLAKLKGWLSENGYRTTTSVQLPGEFTARGGILDVYPPDCAEPRRIEWFDDEIESIRSFDPITQRSMNRLERVDLIAADEAMKDEASLL
;
A
#
# COMPACT_ATOMS: atom_id res chain seq x y z
N MET A 1 46.85 8.38 -7.59
CA MET A 1 45.53 8.18 -6.97
C MET A 1 44.63 7.51 -8.01
N LYS A 2 44.24 6.24 -7.79
CA LYS A 2 43.33 5.55 -8.72
C LYS A 2 41.93 6.10 -8.48
N SER A 3 41.40 6.84 -9.45
CA SER A 3 39.99 7.21 -9.54
C SER A 3 39.15 5.92 -9.45
N ARG A 4 38.48 5.70 -8.33
CA ARG A 4 37.42 4.70 -8.22
C ARG A 4 36.25 5.27 -9.03
N ARG A 5 35.92 4.64 -10.15
CA ARG A 5 34.65 4.90 -10.85
C ARG A 5 33.52 4.71 -9.84
N PRO A 6 32.49 5.60 -9.82
CA PRO A 6 31.32 5.39 -8.98
C PRO A 6 30.76 4.02 -9.33
N LYS A 7 30.60 3.15 -8.32
CA LYS A 7 30.01 1.82 -8.52
C LYS A 7 28.56 2.05 -8.89
N THR A 8 28.27 1.99 -10.18
CA THR A 8 26.94 2.03 -10.78
C THR A 8 26.09 0.93 -10.14
N ARG A 9 24.87 1.26 -9.70
CA ARG A 9 23.96 0.31 -9.03
C ARG A 9 22.59 0.40 -9.71
N THR A 10 22.16 -0.70 -10.30
CA THR A 10 20.81 -0.87 -10.86
C THR A 10 19.85 -1.37 -9.77
N LEU A 11 18.54 -1.46 -10.04
CA LEU A 11 17.60 -2.13 -9.11
C LEU A 11 18.05 -3.57 -8.82
N ALA A 12 18.64 -4.27 -9.80
CA ALA A 12 19.19 -5.60 -9.60
C ALA A 12 20.32 -5.60 -8.55
N ASP A 13 21.18 -4.58 -8.52
CA ASP A 13 22.21 -4.43 -7.48
C ASP A 13 21.61 -4.11 -6.10
N PHE A 14 20.53 -3.31 -6.07
CA PHE A 14 19.78 -2.99 -4.86
C PHE A 14 19.22 -4.26 -4.21
N ILE A 15 18.72 -5.18 -5.03
CA ILE A 15 18.17 -6.48 -4.61
C ILE A 15 19.30 -7.46 -4.22
N GLN A 16 20.39 -7.55 -4.99
CA GLN A 16 21.42 -8.60 -4.82
C GLN A 16 22.37 -8.37 -3.64
N ARG A 17 22.72 -7.12 -3.28
CA ARG A 17 23.72 -6.84 -2.23
C ARG A 17 23.27 -7.25 -0.82
N GLY A 18 21.98 -7.47 -0.58
CA GLY A 18 21.49 -8.03 0.69
C GLY A 18 21.82 -9.51 0.89
N ALA A 19 22.08 -10.27 -0.18
CA ALA A 19 22.27 -11.71 -0.08
C ALA A 19 23.68 -12.15 0.38
N SER A 20 24.65 -11.23 0.43
CA SER A 20 26.05 -11.59 0.72
C SER A 20 26.48 -11.37 2.18
N ALA A 21 25.65 -10.77 3.04
CA ALA A 21 26.05 -10.45 4.42
C ALA A 21 25.50 -11.42 5.49
N ASP A 22 24.35 -12.07 5.29
CA ASP A 22 23.63 -12.75 6.40
C ASP A 22 23.32 -14.25 6.21
N ILE A 23 23.94 -14.96 5.26
CA ILE A 23 23.64 -16.40 5.02
C ILE A 23 24.67 -17.36 5.65
N LEU A 24 25.66 -16.88 6.39
CA LEU A 24 26.66 -17.74 7.05
C LEU A 24 26.60 -17.66 8.58
N SER A 25 25.42 -17.83 9.18
CA SER A 25 25.26 -18.55 10.47
C SER A 25 23.83 -18.49 10.97
N GLY A 26 23.17 -19.65 11.09
CA GLY A 26 22.09 -19.85 12.06
C GLY A 26 20.68 -19.98 11.50
N VAL A 27 20.43 -21.02 10.68
CA VAL A 27 19.12 -21.68 10.68
C VAL A 27 19.34 -23.04 11.33
N HIS A 28 18.91 -23.17 12.59
CA HIS A 28 18.64 -24.47 13.18
C HIS A 28 17.16 -24.71 12.98
N ASP A 29 16.83 -25.75 12.22
CA ASP A 29 15.49 -26.31 12.09
C ASP A 29 15.02 -26.83 13.45
N ASP A 30 13.90 -26.33 13.95
CA ASP A 30 13.12 -26.98 15.01
C ASP A 30 11.64 -27.01 14.58
N PRO A 31 11.05 -28.18 14.29
CA PRO A 31 9.76 -28.29 13.61
C PRO A 31 8.52 -28.29 14.53
N ASP A 32 8.64 -28.04 15.85
CA ASP A 32 7.55 -28.32 16.81
C ASP A 32 6.99 -27.11 17.62
N ALA A 33 7.02 -25.88 17.09
CA ALA A 33 6.47 -24.71 17.80
C ALA A 33 5.21 -24.12 17.14
N ILE A 34 4.07 -24.81 17.26
CA ILE A 34 2.73 -24.19 17.14
C ILE A 34 1.90 -24.66 18.34
N GLU A 35 1.89 -23.86 19.42
CA GLU A 35 0.90 -23.98 20.49
C GLU A 35 -0.22 -22.93 20.31
N SER A 36 -1.41 -23.47 20.06
CA SER A 36 -2.76 -23.03 20.46
C SER A 36 -2.94 -21.64 21.08
N ILE A 37 -3.75 -20.80 20.42
CA ILE A 37 -4.46 -19.68 21.06
C ILE A 37 -5.96 -20.02 21.04
N ASP A 38 -6.48 -20.31 22.24
CA ASP A 38 -7.91 -20.48 22.53
C ASP A 38 -8.64 -19.13 22.47
N LEU A 39 -9.76 -19.08 21.74
CA LEU A 39 -10.74 -18.00 21.80
C LEU A 39 -12.12 -18.63 22.10
N GLU A 40 -12.42 -18.82 23.38
CA GLU A 40 -13.79 -19.04 23.86
C GLU A 40 -14.48 -17.68 24.07
N GLY A 41 -15.57 -17.46 23.33
CA GLY A 41 -16.44 -16.30 23.45
C GLY A 41 -17.87 -16.64 23.04
N SER A 42 -18.62 -17.23 23.98
CA SER A 42 -20.02 -17.63 23.86
C SER A 42 -20.95 -16.42 23.60
N ILE A 43 -21.76 -16.48 22.53
CA ILE A 43 -22.96 -15.64 22.37
C ILE A 43 -24.16 -16.55 22.15
N THR A 44 -24.98 -16.68 23.20
CA THR A 44 -26.29 -17.31 23.19
C THR A 44 -27.32 -16.39 22.51
N SER A 45 -27.97 -16.89 21.46
CA SER A 45 -29.13 -16.27 20.80
C SER A 45 -30.39 -17.01 21.24
N GLU A 46 -31.22 -16.35 22.05
CA GLU A 46 -32.51 -16.87 22.53
C GLU A 46 -33.65 -16.07 21.88
N ALA A 47 -34.51 -16.76 21.13
CA ALA A 47 -35.64 -16.18 20.40
C ALA A 47 -36.88 -16.03 21.31
N PRO A 48 -37.68 -14.95 21.21
CA PRO A 48 -38.93 -14.85 21.94
C PRO A 48 -40.14 -15.46 21.15
N PRO A 49 -41.13 -16.05 21.85
CA PRO A 49 -42.23 -16.83 21.26
C PRO A 49 -43.44 -15.98 20.82
N PRO A 50 -44.42 -16.56 20.09
CA PRO A 50 -45.52 -15.81 19.49
C PRO A 50 -46.66 -15.60 20.48
N ASN A 51 -47.31 -14.44 20.44
CA ASN A 51 -48.58 -14.22 21.16
C ASN A 51 -49.72 -13.88 20.20
N SER A 52 -50.68 -14.79 20.18
CA SER A 52 -52.02 -14.61 19.65
C SER A 52 -52.92 -13.93 20.68
N THR A 53 -53.68 -12.90 20.29
CA THR A 53 -54.96 -12.57 20.94
C THR A 53 -55.93 -11.96 19.94
N THR A 54 -57.16 -12.46 20.01
CA THR A 54 -58.30 -12.14 19.14
C THR A 54 -59.23 -11.11 19.80
N LYS A 55 -60.03 -10.42 18.96
CA LYS A 55 -61.24 -9.62 19.24
C LYS A 55 -60.95 -8.19 19.77
N THR A 56 -61.56 -7.11 19.29
CA THR A 56 -63.01 -6.90 19.09
C THR A 56 -63.25 -5.54 18.39
N ARG A 57 -64.49 -5.34 17.90
CA ARG A 57 -65.26 -4.08 17.76
C ARG A 57 -65.29 -3.30 16.43
N SER A 58 -66.52 -3.32 15.89
CA SER A 58 -67.45 -2.17 15.80
C SER A 58 -67.38 -1.21 14.61
N LYS A 59 -68.57 -1.08 14.02
CA LYS A 59 -69.07 -0.17 12.98
C LYS A 59 -68.87 1.34 13.26
N ARG A 60 -69.00 2.11 12.16
CA ARG A 60 -69.26 3.56 11.97
C ARG A 60 -68.04 4.47 12.17
N LYS A 61 -67.76 5.52 11.38
CA LYS A 61 -68.57 6.39 10.51
C LYS A 61 -67.67 6.96 9.41
N SER A 62 -68.24 7.15 8.23
CA SER A 62 -67.74 7.99 7.14
C SER A 62 -67.63 9.46 7.59
N LYS A 63 -66.46 10.07 7.43
CA LYS A 63 -66.31 11.51 7.22
C LYS A 63 -65.19 11.72 6.20
N SER A 64 -65.61 12.13 5.00
CA SER A 64 -64.76 12.67 3.94
C SER A 64 -64.11 13.96 4.43
N ASN A 65 -62.79 14.04 4.38
CA ASN A 65 -62.04 15.29 4.47
C ASN A 65 -61.30 15.47 3.14
N PRO A 66 -61.38 16.62 2.46
CA PRO A 66 -60.68 16.81 1.20
C PRO A 66 -59.18 16.96 1.48
N ALA A 67 -58.37 16.11 0.86
CA ALA A 67 -56.92 16.16 0.94
C ALA A 67 -56.40 17.47 0.32
N LYS A 68 -55.59 18.22 1.08
CA LYS A 68 -54.76 19.29 0.53
C LYS A 68 -53.62 18.66 -0.31
N PRO A 69 -53.24 19.22 -1.47
CA PRO A 69 -52.32 18.54 -2.39
C PRO A 69 -50.84 18.57 -2.00
N GLU A 70 -50.45 19.21 -0.89
CA GLU A 70 -49.03 19.54 -0.62
C GLU A 70 -48.32 18.57 0.35
N GLU A 71 -49.05 17.80 1.17
CA GLU A 71 -48.41 16.84 2.11
C GLU A 71 -48.11 15.46 1.50
N SER A 72 -48.64 15.16 0.30
CA SER A 72 -48.41 13.87 -0.37
C SER A 72 -47.10 13.78 -1.15
N PHE A 73 -46.53 14.93 -1.55
CA PHE A 73 -45.30 14.98 -2.36
C PHE A 73 -44.04 14.75 -1.52
N PHE A 74 -43.94 15.35 -0.33
CA PHE A 74 -42.82 15.12 0.60
C PHE A 74 -42.72 13.66 1.07
N SER A 75 -43.86 13.00 1.30
CA SER A 75 -43.88 11.58 1.66
C SER A 75 -43.50 10.65 0.50
N ALA A 76 -43.75 11.06 -0.75
CA ALA A 76 -43.41 10.28 -1.94
C ALA A 76 -41.91 10.35 -2.25
N GLU A 77 -41.29 11.53 -2.13
CA GLU A 77 -39.84 11.70 -2.31
C GLU A 77 -39.03 10.97 -1.24
N GLN A 78 -39.44 11.06 0.04
CA GLN A 78 -38.80 10.26 1.11
C GLN A 78 -38.93 8.76 0.88
N LYS A 79 -40.10 8.26 0.47
CA LYS A 79 -40.28 6.84 0.14
C LYS A 79 -39.45 6.40 -1.06
N LEU A 80 -39.25 7.28 -2.05
CA LEU A 80 -38.36 7.00 -3.19
C LEU A 80 -36.90 6.92 -2.74
N ALA A 81 -36.47 7.85 -1.89
CA ALA A 81 -35.11 7.88 -1.33
C ALA A 81 -34.84 6.66 -0.45
N ASP A 82 -35.77 6.27 0.43
CA ASP A 82 -35.66 5.08 1.28
C ASP A 82 -35.59 3.79 0.44
N ARG A 83 -36.38 3.72 -0.64
CA ARG A 83 -36.37 2.58 -1.56
C ARG A 83 -35.09 2.53 -2.38
N ALA A 84 -34.55 3.68 -2.81
CA ALA A 84 -33.26 3.77 -3.47
C ALA A 84 -32.12 3.34 -2.53
N ALA A 85 -32.16 3.75 -1.26
CA ALA A 85 -31.21 3.34 -0.24
C ALA A 85 -31.29 1.83 0.07
N GLN A 86 -32.49 1.25 0.16
CA GLN A 86 -32.66 -0.20 0.31
C GLN A 86 -32.16 -0.99 -0.90
N ILE A 87 -32.39 -0.50 -2.12
CA ILE A 87 -31.85 -1.14 -3.33
C ILE A 87 -30.32 -1.04 -3.37
N ALA A 88 -29.75 0.11 -3.00
CA ALA A 88 -28.30 0.29 -2.91
C ALA A 88 -27.68 -0.64 -1.87
N HIS A 89 -28.30 -0.76 -0.68
CA HIS A 89 -27.84 -1.65 0.37
C HIS A 89 -27.94 -3.13 -0.03
N SER A 90 -29.04 -3.54 -0.68
CA SER A 90 -29.18 -4.90 -1.22
C SER A 90 -28.12 -5.22 -2.27
N LYS A 91 -27.86 -4.30 -3.20
CA LYS A 91 -26.80 -4.45 -4.21
C LYS A 91 -25.41 -4.54 -3.57
N GLN A 92 -25.19 -3.78 -2.49
CA GLN A 92 -23.94 -3.84 -1.74
C GLN A 92 -23.76 -5.21 -1.06
N LEU A 93 -24.80 -5.74 -0.41
CA LEU A 93 -24.77 -7.08 0.20
C LEU A 93 -24.57 -8.18 -0.85
N ASP A 94 -25.19 -8.05 -2.03
CA ASP A 94 -25.00 -8.97 -3.15
C ASP A 94 -23.55 -8.91 -3.67
N ASN A 95 -22.97 -7.70 -3.80
CA ASN A 95 -21.58 -7.52 -4.21
C ASN A 95 -20.59 -8.07 -3.18
N GLU A 96 -20.82 -7.82 -1.89
CA GLU A 96 -20.01 -8.36 -0.80
C GLU A 96 -20.07 -9.91 -0.80
N SER A 97 -21.25 -10.49 -0.97
CA SER A 97 -21.43 -11.93 -1.08
C SER A 97 -20.73 -12.52 -2.32
N GLN A 98 -20.77 -11.81 -3.45
CA GLN A 98 -20.05 -12.21 -4.66
C GLN A 98 -18.53 -12.11 -4.47
N ALA A 99 -18.02 -11.05 -3.85
CA ALA A 99 -16.60 -10.86 -3.57
C ALA A 99 -16.07 -11.99 -2.68
N ILE A 100 -16.79 -12.34 -1.61
CA ILE A 100 -16.44 -13.46 -0.73
C ILE A 100 -16.37 -14.79 -1.51
N ARG A 101 -17.33 -15.04 -2.41
CA ARG A 101 -17.30 -16.25 -3.25
C ARG A 101 -16.12 -16.26 -4.22
N LEU A 102 -15.80 -15.13 -4.85
CA LEU A 102 -14.65 -15.01 -5.76
C LEU A 102 -13.33 -15.22 -5.02
N GLN A 103 -13.18 -14.67 -3.81
CA GLN A 103 -12.00 -14.92 -2.97
C GLN A 103 -11.87 -16.40 -2.58
N ALA A 104 -12.98 -17.07 -2.24
CA ALA A 104 -12.96 -18.50 -1.93
C ALA A 104 -12.54 -19.34 -3.15
N GLN A 105 -13.03 -19.01 -4.35
CA GLN A 105 -12.62 -19.66 -5.59
C GLN A 105 -11.16 -19.40 -5.93
N ALA A 106 -10.66 -18.18 -5.65
CA ALA A 106 -9.26 -17.85 -5.81
C ALA A 106 -8.37 -18.71 -4.91
N ALA A 107 -8.74 -18.87 -3.64
CA ALA A 107 -8.03 -19.72 -2.69
C ALA A 107 -8.03 -21.19 -3.14
N GLU A 108 -9.16 -21.72 -3.61
CA GLU A 108 -9.26 -23.08 -4.15
C GLU A 108 -8.36 -23.28 -5.38
N LEU A 109 -8.28 -22.28 -6.28
CA LEU A 109 -7.36 -22.31 -7.42
C LEU A 109 -5.89 -22.36 -6.95
N LEU A 110 -5.51 -21.54 -5.95
CA LEU A 110 -4.15 -21.56 -5.41
C LEU A 110 -3.84 -22.91 -4.75
N ASP A 111 -4.77 -23.48 -3.98
CA ASP A 111 -4.61 -24.81 -3.39
C ASP A 111 -4.46 -25.89 -4.48
N GLY A 112 -5.22 -25.79 -5.57
CA GLY A 112 -5.07 -26.65 -6.74
C GLY A 112 -3.69 -26.57 -7.37
N ILE A 113 -3.14 -25.36 -7.54
CA ILE A 113 -1.78 -25.13 -8.08
C ILE A 113 -0.72 -25.72 -7.14
N LEU A 114 -0.87 -25.54 -5.83
CA LEU A 114 0.07 -26.05 -4.83
C LEU A 114 0.19 -27.58 -4.84
N ASN A 115 -0.85 -28.28 -5.30
CA ASN A 115 -0.90 -29.74 -5.40
C ASN A 115 -0.35 -30.30 -6.73
N LEU A 116 0.09 -29.46 -7.67
CA LEU A 116 0.70 -29.92 -8.92
C LEU A 116 2.16 -30.29 -8.71
N ASP A 117 2.54 -31.51 -9.09
CA ASP A 117 3.93 -32.01 -9.00
C ASP A 117 4.90 -31.12 -9.80
N GLU A 118 4.48 -30.66 -10.99
CA GLU A 118 5.27 -29.77 -11.83
C GLU A 118 5.51 -28.40 -11.16
N PHE A 119 4.50 -27.91 -10.43
CA PHE A 119 4.60 -26.65 -9.68
C PHE A 119 5.56 -26.80 -8.51
N GLU A 120 5.46 -27.90 -7.77
CA GLU A 120 6.41 -28.20 -6.70
C GLU A 120 7.86 -28.27 -7.23
N GLN A 121 8.09 -28.96 -8.34
CA GLN A 121 9.40 -29.04 -8.97
C GLN A 121 9.92 -27.64 -9.37
N ALA A 122 9.08 -26.81 -9.96
CA ALA A 122 9.43 -25.43 -10.34
C ALA A 122 9.81 -24.59 -9.11
N VAL A 123 9.03 -24.63 -8.03
CA VAL A 123 9.32 -23.89 -6.79
C VAL A 123 10.61 -24.38 -6.13
N CYS A 124 10.87 -25.70 -6.14
CA CYS A 124 12.13 -26.25 -5.65
C CYS A 124 13.33 -25.75 -6.47
N GLN A 125 13.23 -25.72 -7.80
CA GLN A 125 14.28 -25.18 -8.68
C GLN A 125 14.50 -23.69 -8.40
N TRP A 126 13.43 -22.90 -8.32
CA TRP A 126 13.49 -21.48 -7.99
C TRP A 126 14.18 -21.20 -6.64
N THR A 127 13.78 -21.93 -5.60
CA THR A 127 14.33 -21.80 -4.25
C THR A 127 15.82 -22.14 -4.21
N ALA A 128 16.24 -23.11 -5.04
CA ALA A 128 17.63 -23.49 -5.26
C ALA A 128 18.40 -22.55 -6.21
N ARG A 129 17.80 -21.44 -6.65
CA ARG A 129 18.35 -20.48 -7.63
C ARG A 129 18.72 -21.13 -8.97
N LYS A 130 18.00 -22.17 -9.37
CA LYS A 130 18.12 -22.80 -10.69
C LYS A 130 17.05 -22.24 -11.62
N PRO A 131 17.40 -21.90 -12.87
CA PRO A 131 16.42 -21.45 -13.85
C PRO A 131 15.48 -22.60 -14.22
N PHE A 132 14.22 -22.26 -14.49
CA PHE A 132 13.19 -23.16 -14.97
C PHE A 132 12.27 -22.37 -15.92
N CYS A 133 11.46 -23.07 -16.71
CA CYS A 133 10.51 -22.44 -17.63
C CYS A 133 9.14 -23.12 -17.58
N TRP A 134 8.10 -22.30 -17.69
CA TRP A 134 6.73 -22.75 -17.94
C TRP A 134 6.44 -22.60 -19.44
N GLU A 135 6.05 -23.69 -20.09
CA GLU A 135 5.60 -23.65 -21.49
C GLU A 135 4.06 -23.60 -21.55
N GLY A 136 3.52 -22.85 -22.50
CA GLY A 136 2.06 -22.70 -22.66
C GLY A 136 1.37 -21.81 -21.63
N ALA A 137 2.13 -21.13 -20.76
CA ALA A 137 1.61 -20.14 -19.83
C ALA A 137 1.33 -18.81 -20.54
N TRP A 138 0.07 -18.39 -20.53
CA TRP A 138 -0.35 -17.06 -20.98
C TRP A 138 -0.20 -16.03 -19.84
N LEU A 139 -0.32 -14.73 -20.15
CA LEU A 139 -0.16 -13.65 -19.17
C LEU A 139 -1.02 -13.85 -17.90
N GLY A 140 -2.27 -14.31 -18.06
CA GLY A 140 -3.18 -14.56 -16.95
C GLY A 140 -2.77 -15.70 -16.00
N ALA A 141 -1.79 -16.54 -16.37
CA ALA A 141 -1.24 -17.56 -15.48
C ALA A 141 -0.20 -16.98 -14.51
N LEU A 142 0.38 -15.80 -14.79
CA LEU A 142 1.45 -15.23 -13.97
C LEU A 142 1.00 -14.92 -12.55
N ALA A 143 -0.16 -14.28 -12.39
CA ALA A 143 -0.68 -13.89 -11.08
C ALA A 143 -0.94 -15.09 -10.16
N PRO A 144 -1.74 -16.11 -10.54
CA PRO A 144 -1.98 -17.25 -9.66
C PRO A 144 -0.72 -18.10 -9.41
N LEU A 145 0.17 -18.29 -10.40
CA LEU A 145 1.43 -19.01 -10.20
C LEU A 145 2.37 -18.27 -9.24
N SER A 146 2.47 -16.94 -9.37
CA SER A 146 3.32 -16.12 -8.51
C SER A 146 2.75 -16.02 -7.09
N ALA A 147 1.43 -15.88 -6.95
CA ALA A 147 0.74 -15.87 -5.66
C ALA A 147 0.87 -17.22 -4.94
N ALA A 148 0.70 -18.34 -5.64
CA ALA A 148 0.95 -19.67 -5.08
C ALA A 148 2.43 -19.84 -4.64
N THR A 149 3.37 -19.32 -5.45
CA THR A 149 4.80 -19.35 -5.11
C THR A 149 5.08 -18.52 -3.86
N TRP A 150 4.51 -17.33 -3.77
CA TRP A 150 4.63 -16.46 -2.60
C TRP A 150 4.02 -17.12 -1.36
N ARG A 151 2.82 -17.71 -1.47
CA ARG A 151 2.15 -18.42 -0.37
C ARG A 151 3.00 -19.59 0.16
N LYS A 152 3.59 -20.39 -0.73
CA LYS A 152 4.44 -21.56 -0.36
C LYS A 152 5.78 -21.15 0.24
N THR A 153 6.41 -20.08 -0.27
CA THR A 153 7.81 -19.77 0.06
C THR A 153 7.99 -18.61 1.02
N GLN A 154 6.99 -17.73 1.14
CA GLN A 154 7.07 -16.47 1.90
C GLN A 154 8.37 -15.72 1.58
N ARG A 155 8.69 -15.62 0.29
CA ARG A 155 9.88 -14.94 -0.23
C ARG A 155 9.52 -13.77 -1.14
N PRO A 156 10.37 -12.73 -1.21
CA PRO A 156 10.16 -11.65 -2.15
C PRO A 156 10.20 -12.15 -3.59
N ILE A 157 9.32 -11.61 -4.44
CA ILE A 157 9.25 -11.97 -5.86
C ILE A 157 9.39 -10.70 -6.71
N LEU A 158 10.28 -10.73 -7.69
CA LEU A 158 10.37 -9.71 -8.73
C LEU A 158 9.84 -10.30 -10.04
N ILE A 159 8.77 -9.71 -10.57
CA ILE A 159 8.14 -10.09 -11.84
C ILE A 159 8.55 -9.03 -12.87
N VAL A 160 9.31 -9.46 -13.87
CA VAL A 160 9.80 -8.58 -14.94
C VAL A 160 9.04 -8.88 -16.23
N LEU A 161 8.26 -7.92 -16.69
CA LEU A 161 7.48 -8.00 -17.92
C LEU A 161 8.20 -7.30 -19.07
N SER A 162 7.88 -7.71 -20.29
CA SER A 162 8.43 -7.10 -21.51
C SER A 162 7.76 -5.77 -21.86
N GLN A 163 6.48 -5.58 -21.54
CA GLN A 163 5.71 -4.40 -21.93
C GLN A 163 5.13 -3.70 -20.71
N HIS A 164 5.16 -2.37 -20.71
CA HIS A 164 4.65 -1.56 -19.61
C HIS A 164 3.12 -1.67 -19.44
N GLN A 165 2.39 -1.80 -20.54
CA GLN A 165 0.92 -1.95 -20.53
C GLN A 165 0.43 -3.18 -19.75
N ASP A 166 1.27 -4.22 -19.62
CA ASP A 166 0.92 -5.45 -18.92
C ASP A 166 1.13 -5.32 -17.40
N VAL A 167 1.94 -4.35 -16.94
CA VAL A 167 2.33 -4.19 -15.53
C VAL A 167 1.12 -3.97 -14.64
N GLU A 168 0.28 -2.99 -14.97
CA GLU A 168 -0.92 -2.66 -14.19
C GLU A 168 -1.96 -3.79 -14.22
N THR A 169 -2.02 -4.53 -15.32
CA THR A 169 -2.93 -5.68 -15.44
C THR A 169 -2.47 -6.81 -14.53
N VAL A 170 -1.19 -7.19 -14.60
CA VAL A 170 -0.62 -8.24 -13.75
C VAL A 170 -0.63 -7.85 -12.27
N ALA A 171 -0.37 -6.57 -11.96
CA ALA A 171 -0.44 -6.06 -10.60
C ALA A 171 -1.85 -6.19 -10.01
N ARG A 172 -2.88 -5.76 -10.75
CA ARG A 172 -4.28 -5.91 -10.34
C ARG A 172 -4.66 -7.38 -10.16
N ASP A 173 -4.23 -8.25 -11.07
CA ASP A 173 -4.50 -9.68 -10.96
C ASP A 173 -3.80 -10.28 -9.72
N LEU A 174 -2.59 -9.84 -9.39
CA LEU A 174 -1.89 -10.27 -8.17
C LEU A 174 -2.58 -9.79 -6.90
N ASP A 175 -3.03 -8.53 -6.85
CA ASP A 175 -3.77 -7.96 -5.72
C ASP A 175 -5.06 -8.75 -5.42
N PHE A 176 -5.64 -9.39 -6.43
CA PHE A 176 -6.80 -10.27 -6.25
C PHE A 176 -6.44 -11.58 -5.50
N PHE A 177 -5.24 -12.13 -5.71
CA PHE A 177 -4.80 -13.39 -5.11
C PHE A 177 -4.00 -13.21 -3.82
N LEU A 178 -3.34 -12.07 -3.64
CA LEU A 178 -2.52 -11.77 -2.46
C LEU A 178 -3.38 -11.12 -1.36
N GLU A 179 -3.04 -11.39 -0.10
CA GLU A 179 -3.68 -10.75 1.06
C GLU A 179 -3.17 -9.30 1.28
N HIS A 180 -2.17 -8.88 0.50
CA HIS A 180 -1.57 -7.57 0.55
C HIS A 180 -1.37 -7.05 -0.88
N ASN A 181 -1.24 -5.73 -1.02
CA ASN A 181 -0.97 -5.14 -2.33
C ASN A 181 0.42 -5.56 -2.86
N CYS A 182 0.49 -5.78 -4.16
CA CYS A 182 1.74 -5.85 -4.89
C CYS A 182 2.25 -4.44 -5.21
N GLU A 183 3.56 -4.32 -5.37
CA GLU A 183 4.24 -3.06 -5.62
C GLU A 183 4.51 -2.93 -7.12
N VAL A 184 4.12 -1.83 -7.74
CA VAL A 184 4.47 -1.52 -9.13
C VAL A 184 5.70 -0.62 -9.15
N PHE A 185 6.76 -1.06 -9.83
CA PHE A 185 7.96 -0.25 -10.06
C PHE A 185 7.97 0.27 -11.50
N PRO A 186 7.51 1.52 -11.74
CA PRO A 186 7.32 2.04 -13.08
C PRO A 186 8.67 2.31 -13.78
N PRO A 187 8.68 2.34 -15.13
CA PRO A 187 9.80 2.88 -15.88
C PRO A 187 10.02 4.35 -15.53
N VAL A 188 11.18 4.89 -15.90
CA VAL A 188 11.38 6.33 -15.83
C VAL A 188 10.74 6.95 -17.06
N ALA A 189 9.91 7.97 -16.83
CA ALA A 189 9.32 8.79 -17.88
C ALA A 189 10.39 9.27 -18.88
N ASP A 190 10.08 9.19 -20.18
CA ASP A 190 10.92 9.80 -21.21
C ASP A 190 10.96 11.33 -21.04
N GLU A 191 12.00 12.00 -21.55
CA GLU A 191 12.21 13.46 -21.44
C GLU A 191 11.05 14.34 -21.97
N ILE A 192 10.07 13.74 -22.64
CA ILE A 192 8.88 14.40 -23.22
C ILE A 192 7.68 14.33 -22.26
N ALA A 193 7.78 13.61 -21.14
CA ALA A 193 6.69 13.48 -20.18
C ALA A 193 6.34 14.80 -19.50
N GLU A 194 5.06 14.98 -19.17
CA GLU A 194 4.63 16.12 -18.36
C GLU A 194 5.29 16.06 -16.97
N ASP A 195 5.78 17.21 -16.50
CA ASP A 195 6.46 17.35 -15.20
C ASP A 195 5.68 16.77 -14.00
N ALA A 196 4.36 16.65 -14.09
CA ALA A 196 3.54 16.05 -13.04
C ALA A 196 3.58 14.52 -13.05
N LEU A 197 3.44 13.90 -14.23
CA LEU A 197 3.46 12.44 -14.39
C LEU A 197 4.82 11.86 -13.97
N GLN A 198 5.91 12.51 -14.41
CA GLN A 198 7.26 12.10 -14.07
C GLN A 198 7.51 12.09 -12.56
N GLN A 199 6.95 13.06 -11.82
CA GLN A 199 7.08 13.06 -10.36
C GLN A 199 6.29 11.93 -9.73
N MET A 200 5.06 11.68 -10.17
CA MET A 200 4.26 10.58 -9.62
C MET A 200 4.98 9.25 -9.78
N GLU A 201 5.59 8.99 -10.94
CA GLU A 201 6.40 7.79 -11.18
C GLU A 201 7.66 7.76 -10.29
N THR A 202 8.36 8.89 -10.14
CA THR A 202 9.54 9.00 -9.25
C THR A 202 9.17 8.69 -7.80
N ILE A 203 8.08 9.26 -7.32
CA ILE A 203 7.53 9.01 -5.98
C ILE A 203 7.19 7.53 -5.82
N GLN A 204 6.50 6.93 -6.79
CA GLN A 204 6.13 5.51 -6.76
C GLN A 204 7.39 4.62 -6.70
N ARG A 205 8.43 4.96 -7.47
CA ARG A 205 9.72 4.24 -7.43
C ARG A 205 10.37 4.33 -6.05
N LEU A 206 10.41 5.52 -5.44
CA LEU A 206 10.94 5.74 -4.10
C LEU A 206 10.14 4.99 -3.03
N GLN A 207 8.81 4.86 -3.18
CA GLN A 207 7.96 4.06 -2.31
C GLN A 207 8.37 2.58 -2.33
N VAL A 208 8.54 2.00 -3.53
CA VAL A 208 8.99 0.61 -3.69
C VAL A 208 10.38 0.41 -3.10
N LEU A 209 11.32 1.32 -3.38
CA LEU A 209 12.69 1.23 -2.84
C LEU A 209 12.69 1.29 -1.30
N SER A 210 11.92 2.20 -0.72
CA SER A 210 11.77 2.35 0.72
C SER A 210 11.11 1.12 1.36
N ARG A 211 10.11 0.53 0.69
CA ARG A 211 9.47 -0.72 1.12
C ARG A 211 10.45 -1.90 1.11
N LEU A 212 11.26 -2.01 0.06
CA LEU A 212 12.31 -3.03 -0.05
C LEU A 212 13.38 -2.86 1.03
N GLN A 213 13.77 -1.62 1.34
CA GLN A 213 14.72 -1.31 2.41
C GLN A 213 14.15 -1.68 3.79
N ARG A 214 12.92 -1.27 4.11
CA ARG A 214 12.24 -1.65 5.36
C ARG A 214 12.11 -3.15 5.54
N TYR A 215 11.77 -3.89 4.48
CA TYR A 215 11.72 -5.35 4.52
C TYR A 215 13.08 -5.97 4.90
N ARG A 216 14.19 -5.41 4.38
CA ARG A 216 15.54 -5.86 4.71
C ARG A 216 15.93 -5.53 6.15
N GLU A 217 15.70 -4.29 6.58
CA GLU A 217 16.07 -3.79 7.91
C GLU A 217 15.27 -4.46 9.03
N SER A 218 13.99 -4.75 8.77
CA SER A 218 13.11 -5.47 9.70
C SER A 218 13.49 -6.95 9.90
N ARG A 219 14.58 -7.43 9.27
CA ARG A 219 14.97 -8.84 9.23
C ARG A 219 13.82 -9.76 8.82
N HIS A 220 13.10 -9.36 7.77
CA HIS A 220 11.99 -10.13 7.18
C HIS A 220 10.77 -10.29 8.11
N ARG A 221 10.56 -9.35 9.05
CA ARG A 221 9.33 -9.29 9.87
C ARG A 221 8.15 -8.68 9.13
N GLU A 222 8.40 -7.79 8.17
CA GLU A 222 7.37 -7.33 7.24
C GLU A 222 7.06 -8.42 6.20
N LEU A 223 5.87 -8.37 5.59
CA LEU A 223 5.50 -9.30 4.53
C LEU A 223 6.50 -9.22 3.36
N PRO A 224 6.93 -10.35 2.77
CA PRO A 224 7.83 -10.34 1.62
C PRO A 224 7.22 -9.60 0.42
N PRO A 225 7.87 -8.56 -0.12
CA PRO A 225 7.29 -7.76 -1.19
C PRO A 225 7.21 -8.54 -2.51
N VAL A 226 6.12 -8.35 -3.25
CA VAL A 226 5.96 -8.77 -4.64
C VAL A 226 6.01 -7.52 -5.50
N VAL A 227 7.01 -7.43 -6.39
CA VAL A 227 7.24 -6.25 -7.23
C VAL A 227 7.01 -6.61 -8.69
N VAL A 228 6.15 -5.88 -9.39
CA VAL A 228 5.92 -5.99 -10.83
C VAL A 228 6.58 -4.82 -11.54
N THR A 229 7.34 -5.11 -12.58
CA THR A 229 8.13 -4.09 -13.28
C THR A 229 8.46 -4.49 -14.71
N THR A 230 9.24 -3.67 -15.42
CA THR A 230 9.73 -3.94 -16.77
C THR A 230 11.25 -4.01 -16.82
N ILE A 231 11.78 -4.60 -17.90
CA ILE A 231 13.23 -4.59 -18.16
C ILE A 231 13.81 -3.16 -18.22
N GLN A 232 13.07 -2.21 -18.78
CA GLN A 232 13.49 -0.81 -18.87
C GLN A 232 13.63 -0.17 -17.47
N ALA A 233 12.65 -0.42 -16.59
CA ALA A 233 12.63 0.13 -15.24
C ALA A 233 13.81 -0.39 -14.39
N ILE A 234 14.12 -1.70 -14.47
CA ILE A 234 15.20 -2.29 -13.67
C ILE A 234 16.60 -1.91 -14.16
N MET A 235 16.73 -1.55 -15.44
CA MET A 235 17.98 -1.08 -16.04
C MET A 235 18.31 0.36 -15.64
N HIS A 236 17.33 1.13 -15.18
CA HIS A 236 17.55 2.48 -14.69
C HIS A 236 18.31 2.47 -13.35
N HIS A 237 19.12 3.51 -13.13
CA HIS A 237 19.86 3.66 -11.88
C HIS A 237 18.95 4.11 -10.76
N VAL A 238 19.16 3.55 -9.57
CA VAL A 238 18.38 3.89 -8.38
C VAL A 238 19.30 4.27 -7.23
N PRO A 239 18.83 5.08 -6.27
CA PRO A 239 19.54 5.29 -5.03
C PRO A 239 19.92 3.98 -4.36
N SER A 240 21.16 3.91 -3.88
CA SER A 240 21.60 2.80 -3.05
C SER A 240 20.90 2.84 -1.68
N PRO A 241 20.78 1.70 -0.97
CA PRO A 241 20.24 1.69 0.39
C PRO A 241 20.99 2.67 1.32
N GLU A 242 22.30 2.81 1.13
CA GLU A 242 23.11 3.73 1.94
C GLU A 242 22.82 5.20 1.60
N GLN A 243 22.52 5.53 0.35
CA GLN A 243 22.09 6.87 -0.04
C GLN A 243 20.69 7.19 0.50
N LEU A 244 19.74 6.25 0.39
CA LEU A 244 18.40 6.42 0.95
C LEU A 244 18.43 6.66 2.47
N ASP A 245 19.31 5.96 3.18
CA ASP A 245 19.49 6.16 4.62
C ASP A 245 20.20 7.50 4.92
N HIS A 246 21.22 7.88 4.15
CA HIS A 246 21.91 9.16 4.32
C HIS A 246 20.99 10.36 4.09
N ASP A 247 20.14 10.28 3.07
CA ASP A 247 19.14 11.28 2.74
C ASP A 247 17.86 11.14 3.60
N ARG A 248 17.90 10.36 4.68
CA ARG A 248 16.83 10.33 5.68
C ARG A 248 17.03 11.45 6.70
N ARG A 249 15.94 12.10 7.12
CA ARG A 249 15.90 13.07 8.22
C ARG A 249 14.84 12.66 9.22
N ASN A 250 15.28 12.30 10.42
CA ASN A 250 14.38 12.05 11.54
C ASN A 250 14.03 13.38 12.23
N VAL A 251 12.73 13.60 12.44
CA VAL A 251 12.20 14.73 13.21
C VAL A 251 11.32 14.15 14.31
N SER A 252 11.64 14.47 15.57
CA SER A 252 10.91 13.98 16.75
C SER A 252 10.36 15.14 17.59
N VAL A 253 9.25 14.91 18.29
CA VAL A 253 8.69 15.88 19.25
C VAL A 253 9.71 16.18 20.34
N GLY A 254 9.87 17.45 20.70
CA GLY A 254 10.87 17.95 21.65
C GLY A 254 12.28 18.13 21.07
N GLN A 255 12.50 17.79 19.80
CA GLN A 255 13.76 18.06 19.11
C GLN A 255 13.86 19.55 18.76
N ARG A 256 15.05 20.14 18.89
CA ARG A 256 15.33 21.47 18.34
C ARG A 256 15.77 21.38 16.90
N VAL A 257 14.96 21.94 16.00
CA VAL A 257 15.18 21.89 14.55
C VAL A 257 14.87 23.25 13.95
N ASP A 258 15.84 23.82 13.25
CA ASP A 258 15.64 25.06 12.48
C ASP A 258 14.74 24.79 11.27
N LEU A 259 13.53 25.36 11.30
CA LEU A 259 12.54 25.24 10.23
C LEU A 259 13.09 25.72 8.88
N ALA A 260 13.90 26.78 8.84
CA ALA A 260 14.45 27.30 7.58
C ALA A 260 15.43 26.31 6.95
N LYS A 261 16.28 25.66 7.76
CA LYS A 261 17.18 24.60 7.30
C LYS A 261 16.40 23.38 6.81
N LEU A 262 15.35 22.97 7.52
CA LEU A 262 14.53 21.84 7.09
C LEU A 262 13.81 22.12 5.76
N LYS A 263 13.28 23.34 5.57
CA LYS A 263 12.69 23.76 4.30
C LYS A 263 13.71 23.77 3.14
N GLY A 264 14.91 24.26 3.40
CA GLY A 264 16.00 24.24 2.42
C GLY A 264 16.33 22.80 2.01
N TRP A 265 16.48 21.92 3.00
CA TRP A 265 16.69 20.49 2.75
C TRP A 265 15.57 19.87 1.92
N LEU A 266 14.29 20.10 2.26
CA LEU A 266 13.16 19.58 1.46
C LEU A 266 13.24 20.03 -0.01
N SER A 267 13.54 21.31 -0.25
CA SER A 267 13.64 21.87 -1.60
C SER A 267 14.82 21.29 -2.39
N GLU A 268 15.94 21.03 -1.72
CA GLU A 268 17.15 20.41 -2.30
C GLU A 268 16.99 18.90 -2.54
N ASN A 269 15.99 18.26 -1.95
CA ASN A 269 15.74 16.82 -2.02
C ASN A 269 14.41 16.52 -2.75
N GLY A 270 14.10 17.30 -3.78
CA GLY A 270 13.01 17.01 -4.72
C GLY A 270 11.61 17.40 -4.28
N TYR A 271 11.41 17.95 -3.07
CA TYR A 271 10.06 18.33 -2.65
C TYR A 271 9.59 19.62 -3.33
N ARG A 272 8.32 19.64 -3.74
CA ARG A 272 7.67 20.79 -4.35
C ARG A 272 6.99 21.66 -3.30
N THR A 273 7.29 22.97 -3.31
CA THR A 273 6.57 23.94 -2.49
C THR A 273 5.19 24.22 -3.09
N THR A 274 4.13 24.01 -2.31
CA THR A 274 2.75 24.27 -2.74
C THR A 274 2.02 25.20 -1.77
N THR A 275 0.80 25.60 -2.15
CA THR A 275 -0.09 26.35 -1.24
C THR A 275 -0.78 25.42 -0.25
N SER A 276 -1.11 24.20 -0.65
CA SER A 276 -1.72 23.16 0.18
C SER A 276 -1.15 21.82 -0.25
N VAL A 277 -0.77 21.00 0.73
CA VAL A 277 -0.19 19.68 0.49
C VAL A 277 -1.31 18.69 0.21
N GLN A 278 -1.25 18.05 -0.96
CA GLN A 278 -2.25 17.09 -1.41
C GLN A 278 -1.60 15.78 -1.90
N LEU A 279 -0.43 15.88 -2.54
CA LEU A 279 0.28 14.73 -3.12
C LEU A 279 1.61 14.45 -2.40
N PRO A 280 2.10 13.20 -2.39
CA PRO A 280 3.42 12.90 -1.87
C PRO A 280 4.51 13.67 -2.64
N GLY A 281 5.57 14.07 -1.94
CA GLY A 281 6.61 14.96 -2.47
C GLY A 281 6.26 16.45 -2.39
N GLU A 282 5.13 16.83 -1.81
CA GLU A 282 4.78 18.24 -1.59
C GLU A 282 5.05 18.70 -0.16
N PHE A 283 5.32 20.00 -0.01
CA PHE A 283 5.35 20.65 1.30
C PHE A 283 4.87 22.10 1.24
N THR A 284 4.43 22.62 2.38
CA THR A 284 4.20 24.04 2.58
C THR A 284 4.58 24.44 3.99
N ALA A 285 5.06 25.66 4.18
CA ALA A 285 5.45 26.15 5.50
C ALA A 285 4.94 27.57 5.72
N ARG A 286 4.24 27.78 6.83
CA ARG A 286 3.63 29.06 7.20
C ARG A 286 3.79 29.30 8.69
N GLY A 287 4.53 30.37 9.05
CA GLY A 287 4.88 30.62 10.45
C GLY A 287 5.69 29.45 11.02
N GLY A 288 5.29 28.96 12.20
CA GLY A 288 5.87 27.78 12.84
C GLY A 288 5.19 26.46 12.47
N ILE A 289 4.60 26.33 11.27
CA ILE A 289 3.96 25.09 10.81
C ILE A 289 4.56 24.66 9.48
N LEU A 290 4.92 23.38 9.38
CA LEU A 290 5.31 22.70 8.15
C LEU A 290 4.33 21.55 7.88
N ASP A 291 3.62 21.62 6.77
CA ASP A 291 2.93 20.47 6.22
C ASP A 291 3.84 19.85 5.16
N VAL A 292 4.06 18.55 5.23
CA VAL A 292 4.90 17.79 4.29
C VAL A 292 4.26 16.44 4.02
N TYR A 293 4.32 15.96 2.79
CA TYR A 293 3.88 14.61 2.43
C TYR A 293 5.07 13.76 2.03
N PRO A 294 5.66 12.97 2.96
CA PRO A 294 6.75 12.07 2.63
C PRO A 294 6.33 11.00 1.61
N PRO A 295 7.17 10.67 0.63
CA PRO A 295 6.84 9.66 -0.39
C PRO A 295 6.47 8.31 0.21
N ASP A 296 7.17 7.86 1.25
CA ASP A 296 7.00 6.54 1.88
C ASP A 296 5.90 6.48 2.96
N CYS A 297 5.15 7.57 3.16
CA CYS A 297 4.05 7.63 4.11
C CYS A 297 2.69 7.51 3.41
N ALA A 298 1.72 6.89 4.09
CA ALA A 298 0.34 6.80 3.59
C ALA A 298 -0.46 8.11 3.73
N GLU A 299 0.00 9.03 4.59
CA GLU A 299 -0.67 10.28 4.90
C GLU A 299 0.38 11.38 5.06
N PRO A 300 0.05 12.65 4.80
CA PRO A 300 0.94 13.77 5.07
C PRO A 300 1.11 14.01 6.57
N ARG A 301 2.05 14.90 6.91
CA ARG A 301 2.52 15.18 8.27
C ARG A 301 2.50 16.69 8.48
N ARG A 302 1.82 17.13 9.52
CA ARG A 302 1.86 18.50 10.04
C ARG A 302 2.81 18.52 11.22
N ILE A 303 3.85 19.33 11.12
CA ILE A 303 4.85 19.55 12.15
C ILE A 303 4.66 20.98 12.65
N GLU A 304 4.51 21.14 13.96
CA GLU A 304 4.28 22.42 14.63
C GLU A 304 5.48 22.74 15.51
N TRP A 305 5.97 23.97 15.42
CA TRP A 305 7.08 24.51 16.21
C TRP A 305 6.57 25.46 17.28
N PHE A 306 7.24 25.43 18.43
CA PHE A 306 7.24 26.49 19.41
C PHE A 306 8.67 27.02 19.55
N ASP A 307 8.90 28.25 19.04
CA ASP A 307 10.24 28.82 18.87
C ASP A 307 11.13 27.96 17.95
N ASP A 308 12.18 27.31 18.47
CA ASP A 308 13.07 26.42 17.74
C ASP A 308 12.84 24.92 18.01
N GLU A 309 11.80 24.58 18.78
CA GLU A 309 11.50 23.22 19.23
C GLU A 309 10.22 22.66 18.59
N ILE A 310 10.24 21.37 18.22
CA ILE A 310 9.06 20.67 17.70
C ILE A 310 8.05 20.45 18.84
N GLU A 311 6.93 21.15 18.79
CA GLU A 311 5.85 21.02 19.76
C GLU A 311 4.97 19.81 19.47
N SER A 312 4.58 19.60 18.21
CA SER A 312 3.72 18.46 17.86
C SER A 312 3.88 18.00 16.42
N ILE A 313 3.71 16.70 16.21
CA ILE A 313 3.66 16.06 14.88
C ILE A 313 2.32 15.34 14.77
N ARG A 314 1.60 15.54 13.67
CA ARG A 314 0.31 14.89 13.40
C ARG A 314 0.20 14.43 11.97
N SER A 315 -0.48 13.33 11.71
CA SER A 315 -0.99 13.06 10.37
C SER A 315 -2.22 13.93 10.09
N PHE A 316 -2.53 14.18 8.82
CA PHE A 316 -3.74 14.90 8.42
C PHE A 316 -4.28 14.38 7.09
N ASP A 317 -5.56 14.59 6.86
CA ASP A 317 -6.21 14.20 5.61
C ASP A 317 -5.86 15.22 4.50
N PRO A 318 -5.25 14.81 3.38
CA PRO A 318 -4.81 15.72 2.31
C PRO A 318 -5.98 16.45 1.61
N ILE A 319 -7.20 15.91 1.66
CA ILE A 319 -8.39 16.52 1.06
C ILE A 319 -9.03 17.49 2.05
N THR A 320 -9.34 17.03 3.27
CA THR A 320 -10.07 17.86 4.25
C THR A 320 -9.17 18.80 5.05
N GLN A 321 -7.84 18.61 4.99
CA GLN A 321 -6.81 19.36 5.72
C GLN A 321 -6.98 19.30 7.25
N ARG A 322 -7.68 18.27 7.74
CA ARG A 322 -7.94 18.04 9.16
C ARG A 322 -6.90 17.11 9.75
N SER A 323 -6.34 17.50 10.90
CA SER A 323 -5.46 16.64 11.68
C SER A 323 -6.18 15.36 12.11
N MET A 324 -5.43 14.26 12.13
CA MET A 324 -5.88 12.94 12.52
C MET A 324 -5.06 12.47 13.72
N ASN A 325 -4.06 11.60 13.51
CA ASN A 325 -3.32 10.96 14.59
C ASN A 325 -2.13 11.80 15.05
N ARG A 326 -1.86 11.83 16.35
CA ARG A 326 -0.58 12.37 16.89
C ARG A 326 0.53 11.34 16.71
N LEU A 327 1.72 11.84 16.40
CA LEU A 327 2.92 11.04 16.17
C LEU A 327 4.05 11.58 17.04
N GLU A 328 4.92 10.69 17.52
CA GLU A 328 6.10 11.09 18.30
C GLU A 328 7.27 11.48 17.39
N ARG A 329 7.30 10.94 16.17
CA ARG A 329 8.36 11.16 15.18
C ARG A 329 7.85 11.02 13.76
N VAL A 330 8.61 11.58 12.82
CA VAL A 330 8.48 11.38 11.38
C VAL A 330 9.88 11.20 10.78
N ASP A 331 10.00 10.26 9.84
CA ASP A 331 11.16 10.15 8.97
C ASP A 331 10.80 10.81 7.64
N LEU A 332 11.64 11.73 7.19
CA LEU A 332 11.56 12.35 5.88
C LEU A 332 12.64 11.71 4.99
N ILE A 333 12.26 11.27 3.80
CA ILE A 333 13.18 10.76 2.79
C ILE A 333 13.23 11.74 1.62
N ALA A 334 14.26 11.68 0.77
CA ALA A 334 14.24 12.45 -0.46
C ALA A 334 13.02 12.10 -1.34
N ALA A 335 12.52 13.10 -2.07
CA ALA A 335 11.43 12.98 -3.04
C ALA A 335 11.93 12.93 -4.50
N ASP A 336 13.24 12.78 -4.70
CA ASP A 336 13.86 12.52 -5.99
C ASP A 336 14.81 11.31 -5.95
N GLU A 337 15.17 10.81 -7.14
CA GLU A 337 16.17 9.76 -7.32
C GLU A 337 17.57 10.34 -7.60
N ALA A 338 17.81 11.62 -7.28
CA ALA A 338 19.02 12.32 -7.68
C ALA A 338 20.26 11.67 -7.04
N MET A 339 21.17 11.19 -7.90
CA MET A 339 22.45 10.67 -7.43
C MET A 339 23.35 11.82 -7.01
N LYS A 340 23.46 12.07 -5.71
CA LYS A 340 24.48 12.99 -5.17
C LYS A 340 25.84 12.29 -5.24
N ASP A 341 26.81 12.93 -5.88
CA ASP A 341 28.19 12.43 -5.94
C ASP A 341 28.75 12.23 -4.52
N GLU A 342 29.49 11.14 -4.29
CA GLU A 342 30.17 10.84 -3.01
C GLU A 342 31.07 12.00 -2.52
N ALA A 343 31.52 12.88 -3.43
CA ALA A 343 32.30 14.07 -3.09
C ALA A 343 31.51 15.16 -2.34
N SER A 344 30.17 15.11 -2.41
CA SER A 344 29.27 16.01 -1.67
C SER A 344 28.83 15.42 -0.32
N LEU A 345 29.22 14.17 -0.03
CA LEU A 345 28.83 13.40 1.17
C LEU A 345 29.96 13.29 2.22
N LEU A 346 31.09 13.98 2.01
CA LEU A 346 32.24 14.10 2.91
C LEU A 346 32.54 15.58 3.18
#